data_AF-K1U4G9-F1
#
_entry.id   AF-K1U4G9-F1
#
_cell.length_a   1.000
_cell.length_b   1.000
_cell.length_c   1.000
_cell.angle_alpha   90.00
_cell.angle_beta   90.00
_cell.angle_gamma   90.00
#
_symmetry.space_group_name_H-M   'P 1'
#
loop_
_entity.id
_entity.type
_entity.pdbx_description
1 polymer ?
#
loop_
_entity_poly.entity_id
_entity_poly.type
_entity_poly.pdbx_seq_one_letter_code
_entity_poly.pdbx_strand_id
1 'polypeptide(L)'
;KGYWKASDEQLKTTASLHAQITREKGAACTEFVCDNDKLQSFVADQLDNSEKQTYTQNMKEVHEASATDGKDVVLKEHKLASEQTVRKNRVNGVIAGSLVVITFIGLVVLLKKRKKNK
;
A
#
# COMPACT_ATOMS: atom_id res chain seq x y z
N LYS A 1 18.77 -11.65 14.24
CA LYS A 1 18.24 -10.28 13.99
C LYS A 1 19.15 -9.32 14.72
N GLY A 2 19.84 -8.43 14.00
CA GLY A 2 20.62 -7.36 14.59
C GLY A 2 20.11 -6.05 14.01
N TYR A 3 19.79 -5.09 14.87
CA TYR A 3 19.54 -3.73 14.41
C TYR A 3 20.76 -3.22 13.66
N TRP A 4 20.53 -2.33 12.70
CA TRP A 4 21.62 -1.68 11.98
C TRP A 4 22.52 -0.95 12.98
N LYS A 5 23.81 -1.30 13.01
CA LYS A 5 24.82 -0.63 13.82
C LYS A 5 25.48 0.46 12.98
N ALA A 6 24.86 1.63 12.95
CA ALA A 6 25.40 2.80 12.25
C ALA A 6 26.59 3.38 13.02
N SER A 7 27.59 3.90 12.31
CA SER A 7 28.61 4.78 12.89
C SER A 7 28.04 6.20 13.09
N ASP A 8 28.70 7.02 13.90
CA ASP A 8 28.32 8.42 14.12
C ASP A 8 28.30 9.22 12.81
N GLU A 9 29.24 8.95 11.90
CA GLU A 9 29.28 9.58 10.57
C GLU A 9 28.07 9.17 9.72
N GLN A 10 27.66 7.90 9.78
CA GLN A 10 26.46 7.42 9.08
C GLN A 10 25.20 8.05 9.65
N LEU A 11 25.11 8.18 10.99
CA LEU A 11 23.99 8.85 11.65
C LEU A 11 23.89 10.31 11.23
N LYS A 12 25.00 11.05 11.30
CA LYS A 12 25.07 12.45 10.89
C LYS A 12 24.68 12.63 9.41
N THR A 13 25.28 11.84 8.52
CA THR A 13 25.00 11.92 7.07
C THR A 13 23.53 11.64 6.77
N THR A 14 22.96 10.60 7.41
CA THR A 14 21.56 10.23 7.22
C THR A 14 20.62 11.32 7.76
N ALA A 15 20.93 11.88 8.93
CA ALA A 15 20.14 12.94 9.54
C ALA A 15 20.17 14.22 8.70
N SER A 16 21.35 14.67 8.23
CA SER A 16 21.46 15.86 7.38
C SER A 16 20.74 15.67 6.05
N LEU A 17 20.85 14.49 5.42
CA LEU A 17 20.11 14.17 4.20
C LEU A 17 18.58 14.20 4.44
N HIS A 18 18.12 13.61 5.55
CA HIS A 18 16.71 13.64 5.91
C HIS A 18 16.22 15.08 6.14
N ALA A 19 16.96 15.90 6.89
CA ALA A 19 16.63 17.30 7.12
C ALA A 19 16.57 18.11 5.82
N GLN A 20 17.50 17.87 4.91
CA GLN A 20 17.51 18.49 3.58
C GLN A 20 16.25 18.13 2.78
N ILE A 21 15.92 16.84 2.67
CA ILE A 21 14.75 16.38 1.92
C ILE A 21 13.47 16.95 2.53
N THR A 22 13.36 16.92 3.87
CA THR A 22 12.21 17.50 4.58
C THR A 22 12.06 18.99 4.29
N ARG A 23 13.15 19.76 4.26
CA ARG A 23 13.10 21.17 3.87
C ARG A 23 12.64 21.37 2.42
N GLU A 24 13.14 20.55 1.50
CA GLU A 24 12.89 20.72 0.07
C GLU A 24 11.53 20.17 -0.41
N LYS A 25 11.00 19.16 0.29
CA LYS A 25 9.85 18.37 -0.15
C LYS A 25 8.74 18.25 0.90
N GLY A 26 8.95 18.76 2.11
CA GLY A 26 8.09 18.48 3.27
C GLY A 26 8.38 17.12 3.89
N ALA A 27 7.82 16.89 5.08
CA ALA A 27 7.89 15.59 5.75
C ALA A 27 6.74 14.67 5.30
N ALA A 28 7.02 13.38 5.19
CA ALA A 28 6.00 12.35 5.00
C ALA A 28 5.29 12.10 6.34
N CYS A 29 4.46 13.06 6.77
CA CYS A 29 3.80 13.08 8.07
C CYS A 29 2.77 11.96 8.25
N THR A 30 3.30 10.80 8.61
CA THR A 30 2.58 9.69 9.22
C THR A 30 2.74 9.77 10.75
N GLU A 31 1.91 9.04 11.49
CA GLU A 31 2.04 8.89 12.97
C GLU A 31 3.47 8.48 13.38
N PHE A 32 4.18 7.72 12.52
CA PHE A 32 5.54 7.27 12.82
C PHE A 32 6.60 8.37 12.72
N VAL A 33 6.38 9.39 11.89
CA VAL A 33 7.37 10.44 11.57
C VAL A 33 7.05 11.73 12.30
N CYS A 34 5.85 12.29 12.10
CA CYS A 34 5.52 13.62 12.60
C CYS A 34 4.96 13.61 14.03
N ASP A 35 4.40 12.50 14.51
CA ASP A 35 3.97 12.36 15.92
C ASP A 35 5.02 11.64 16.80
N ASN A 36 6.23 11.45 16.28
CA ASN A 36 7.31 10.77 16.98
C ASN A 36 8.39 11.76 17.44
N ASP A 37 8.13 12.44 18.55
CA ASP A 37 9.03 13.41 19.15
C ASP A 37 10.43 12.84 19.43
N LYS A 38 10.52 11.55 19.78
CA LYS A 38 11.79 10.87 20.06
C LYS A 38 12.63 10.72 18.81
N LEU A 39 12.00 10.34 17.70
CA LEU A 39 12.69 10.24 16.41
C LEU A 39 13.15 11.62 15.94
N GLN A 40 12.28 12.63 16.04
CA GLN A 40 12.64 13.99 15.65
C GLN A 40 13.80 14.54 16.48
N SER A 41 13.75 14.34 17.80
CA SER A 41 14.84 14.73 18.72
C SER A 41 16.13 13.99 18.38
N PHE A 42 16.05 12.69 18.12
CA PHE A 42 17.21 11.88 17.74
C PHE A 42 17.86 12.40 16.45
N VAL A 43 17.08 12.70 15.41
CA VAL A 43 17.58 13.30 14.17
C VAL A 43 18.22 14.65 14.46
N ALA A 44 17.51 15.52 15.18
CA ALA A 44 17.95 16.85 15.54
C ALA A 44 19.29 16.86 16.29
N ASP A 45 19.54 15.89 17.17
CA ASP A 45 20.78 15.77 17.93
C ASP A 45 22.00 15.32 17.10
N GLN A 46 21.78 14.82 15.88
CA GLN A 46 22.87 14.51 14.93
C GLN A 46 23.26 15.70 14.04
N LEU A 47 22.45 16.77 14.04
CA LEU A 47 22.63 17.94 13.18
C LEU A 47 23.49 19.01 13.86
N ASP A 48 24.05 19.92 13.06
CA ASP A 48 24.63 21.14 13.62
C ASP A 48 23.54 22.11 14.12
N ASN A 49 23.91 23.13 14.90
CA ASN A 49 22.94 24.03 15.52
C ASN A 49 22.01 24.74 14.53
N SER A 50 22.53 25.08 13.34
CA SER A 50 21.78 25.82 12.31
C SER A 50 20.78 24.90 11.59
N GLU A 51 21.25 23.71 11.19
CA GLU A 51 20.43 22.67 10.59
C GLU A 51 19.36 22.18 11.57
N LYS A 52 19.72 22.00 12.85
CA LYS A 52 18.80 21.61 13.93
C LYS A 52 17.63 22.58 14.06
N GLN A 53 17.92 23.88 14.18
CA GLN A 53 16.88 24.91 14.29
C GLN A 53 15.95 24.89 13.08
N THR A 54 16.53 24.83 11.88
CA THR A 54 15.76 24.78 10.62
C THR A 54 14.89 23.52 10.54
N TYR A 55 15.45 22.36 10.89
CA TYR A 55 14.75 21.08 10.91
C TYR A 55 13.57 21.09 11.89
N THR A 56 13.79 21.53 13.13
CA THR A 56 12.72 21.63 14.14
C THR A 56 11.58 22.54 13.67
N GLN A 57 11.91 23.68 13.05
CA GLN A 57 10.90 24.58 12.52
C GLN A 57 10.11 23.94 11.37
N ASN A 58 10.79 23.30 10.41
CA ASN A 58 10.13 22.60 9.31
C ASN A 58 9.21 21.48 9.82
N MET A 59 9.66 20.67 10.78
CA MET A 59 8.84 19.59 11.34
C MET A 59 7.58 20.12 12.02
N LYS A 60 7.68 21.24 12.75
CA LYS A 60 6.53 21.91 13.36
C LYS A 60 5.55 22.41 12.29
N GLU A 61 6.03 23.09 11.26
CA GLU A 61 5.18 23.60 10.18
C GLU A 61 4.45 22.49 9.43
N VAL A 62 5.14 21.39 9.12
CA VAL A 62 4.51 20.26 8.42
C VAL A 62 3.52 19.55 9.34
N HIS A 63 3.80 19.42 10.64
CA HIS A 63 2.88 18.84 11.61
C HIS A 63 1.58 19.66 11.73
N GLU A 64 1.70 20.97 11.90
CA GLU A 64 0.56 21.90 11.96
C GLU A 64 -0.26 21.88 10.67
N ALA A 65 0.40 21.89 9.50
CA ALA A 65 -0.27 21.79 8.20
C ALA A 65 -1.00 20.46 8.00
N SER A 66 -0.41 19.35 8.47
CA SER A 66 -1.01 18.01 8.37
C SER A 66 -2.25 17.86 9.26
N ALA A 67 -2.24 18.48 10.45
CA ALA A 67 -3.38 18.50 11.36
C ALA A 67 -4.59 19.24 10.77
N THR A 68 -4.37 20.28 9.96
CA THR A 68 -5.45 21.00 9.28
C THR A 68 -6.03 20.29 8.06
N ASP A 69 -5.29 19.38 7.44
CA ASP A 69 -5.67 18.83 6.13
C ASP A 69 -6.56 17.57 6.22
N GLY A 70 -6.79 17.02 7.42
CA GLY A 70 -7.80 16.00 7.75
C GLY A 70 -7.72 14.66 6.98
N LYS A 71 -6.76 14.52 6.06
CA LYS A 71 -6.55 13.36 5.21
C LYS A 71 -5.56 12.43 5.90
N ASP A 72 -6.03 11.79 6.96
CA ASP A 72 -5.36 10.66 7.57
C ASP A 72 -5.33 9.51 6.56
N VAL A 73 -4.24 9.40 5.80
CA VAL A 73 -4.02 8.32 4.84
C VAL A 73 -3.41 7.13 5.57
N VAL A 74 -4.25 6.40 6.30
CA VAL A 74 -3.88 5.05 6.76
C VAL A 74 -3.60 4.21 5.52
N LEU A 75 -2.36 3.74 5.37
CA LEU A 75 -2.00 2.73 4.39
C LEU A 75 -2.76 1.44 4.76
N LYS A 76 -3.99 1.30 4.25
CA LYS A 76 -4.71 0.04 4.31
C LYS A 76 -3.91 -0.95 3.47
N GLU A 77 -3.56 -2.08 4.06
CA GLU A 77 -3.02 -3.23 3.34
C GLU A 77 -4.03 -3.57 2.22
N HIS A 78 -3.79 -3.08 1.01
CA HIS A 78 -4.42 -3.61 -0.18
C HIS A 78 -3.85 -5.01 -0.34
N LYS A 79 -4.47 -5.99 0.33
CA LYS A 79 -4.43 -7.36 -0.14
C LYS A 79 -4.83 -7.27 -1.60
N LEU A 80 -3.90 -7.64 -2.49
CA LEU A 80 -4.09 -7.72 -3.93
C LEU A 80 -5.25 -8.69 -4.22
N ALA A 81 -6.48 -8.19 -4.09
CA ALA A 81 -7.70 -8.95 -4.28
C ALA A 81 -8.90 -8.04 -4.59
N SER A 82 -8.67 -6.82 -5.08
CA SER A 82 -9.67 -5.95 -5.71
C SER A 82 -8.88 -4.71 -6.12
N GLU A 83 -8.49 -4.45 -7.36
CA GLU A 83 -9.30 -4.37 -8.57
C GLU A 83 -8.38 -4.71 -9.76
N GLN A 84 -8.23 -5.99 -10.07
CA GLN A 84 -7.96 -6.32 -11.46
C GLN A 84 -9.29 -6.11 -12.19
N THR A 85 -9.41 -4.98 -12.86
CA THR A 85 -10.28 -4.77 -14.02
C THR A 85 -9.85 -5.71 -15.17
N VAL A 86 -9.73 -7.01 -14.88
CA VAL A 86 -9.96 -8.02 -15.89
C VAL A 86 -11.44 -7.89 -16.17
N ARG A 87 -11.76 -7.36 -17.34
CA ARG A 87 -13.05 -7.48 -18.01
C ARG A 87 -13.39 -8.97 -18.06
N LYS A 88 -13.89 -9.54 -16.95
CA LYS A 88 -14.45 -10.88 -16.90
C LYS A 88 -15.73 -10.75 -17.69
N ASN A 89 -15.70 -11.20 -18.94
CA ASN A 89 -16.92 -11.47 -19.68
C ASN A 89 -17.73 -12.43 -18.82
N ARG A 90 -18.68 -11.88 -18.06
CA ARG A 90 -19.55 -12.62 -17.15
C ARG A 90 -20.48 -13.44 -18.03
N VAL A 91 -20.01 -14.62 -18.45
CA VAL A 91 -20.87 -15.60 -19.09
C VAL A 91 -21.96 -15.97 -18.08
N ASN A 92 -23.22 -15.80 -18.47
CA ASN A 92 -24.33 -16.03 -17.57
C ASN A 92 -24.35 -17.53 -17.24
N GLY A 93 -24.00 -17.91 -16.01
CA GLY A 93 -23.82 -19.31 -15.60
C GLY A 93 -25.06 -20.17 -15.84
N VAL A 94 -26.24 -19.54 -15.88
CA VAL A 94 -27.51 -20.17 -16.24
C VAL A 94 -27.51 -20.64 -17.71
N ILE A 95 -26.95 -19.85 -18.63
CA ILE A 95 -26.88 -20.19 -20.07
C ILE A 95 -25.85 -21.30 -20.31
N ALA A 96 -24.67 -21.19 -19.69
CA ALA A 96 -23.65 -22.23 -19.79
C ALA A 96 -24.14 -23.57 -19.18
N GLY A 97 -24.81 -23.52 -18.02
CA GLY A 97 -25.37 -24.70 -17.36
C GLY A 97 -26.49 -25.37 -18.18
N SER A 98 -27.40 -24.58 -18.74
CA SER A 98 -28.51 -25.12 -19.55
C SER A 98 -28.03 -25.80 -20.84
N LEU A 99 -27.01 -25.26 -21.52
CA LEU A 99 -26.41 -25.91 -22.70
C LEU A 99 -25.82 -27.30 -22.39
N VAL A 100 -25.12 -27.45 -21.27
CA VAL A 100 -24.54 -28.74 -20.88
C VAL A 100 -25.63 -29.77 -20.60
N VAL A 101 -26.69 -29.37 -19.88
CA VAL A 101 -27.82 -30.26 -19.56
C VAL A 101 -28.53 -30.74 -20.83
N ILE A 102 -28.81 -29.84 -21.79
CA ILE A 102 -29.43 -30.21 -23.07
C ILE A 102 -28.58 -31.21 -23.85
N THR A 103 -27.26 -31.00 -23.88
CA THR A 103 -26.33 -31.89 -24.58
C THR A 103 -26.32 -33.28 -23.95
N PHE A 104 -26.32 -33.37 -22.62
CA PHE A 104 -26.41 -34.65 -21.90
C PHE A 104 -27.73 -35.37 -22.15
N ILE A 105 -28.87 -34.66 -22.10
CA ILE A 105 -30.18 -35.26 -22.39
C ILE A 105 -30.22 -35.78 -23.83
N GLY A 106 -29.71 -35.00 -24.80
CA GLY A 106 -29.62 -35.41 -26.19
C GLY A 106 -28.79 -36.70 -26.38
N LEU A 107 -27.61 -36.77 -25.75
CA LEU A 107 -26.76 -37.96 -25.76
C LEU A 107 -27.46 -39.18 -25.16
N VAL A 108 -28.14 -39.03 -24.01
CA VAL A 108 -28.88 -40.12 -23.37
C VAL A 108 -30.01 -40.62 -24.27
N VAL A 109 -30.76 -39.72 -24.91
CA VAL A 109 -31.84 -40.10 -25.84
C VAL A 109 -31.28 -40.81 -27.08
N LEU A 110 -30.17 -40.33 -27.63
CA LEU A 110 -29.53 -40.92 -28.81
C LEU A 110 -28.99 -42.32 -28.51
N LEU A 111 -28.37 -42.52 -27.35
CA LEU A 111 -27.93 -43.85 -26.88
C LEU A 111 -29.12 -44.79 -26.64
N LYS A 112 -30.21 -44.31 -26.03
CA LYS A 112 -31.44 -45.10 -25.86
C LYS A 112 -32.07 -45.48 -27.20
N LYS A 113 -32.10 -44.58 -28.19
CA LYS A 113 -32.60 -44.88 -29.54
C LYS A 113 -31.71 -45.91 -30.26
N ARG A 114 -30.38 -45.77 -30.18
CA ARG A 114 -29.44 -46.75 -30.74
C ARG A 114 -29.55 -48.14 -30.12
N LYS A 115 -29.88 -48.22 -28.82
CA LYS A 115 -30.09 -49.50 -28.13
C LYS A 115 -31.47 -50.14 -28.40
N LYS A 116 -32.44 -49.37 -28.92
CA LYS A 116 -33.76 -49.88 -29.35
C LYS A 116 -33.83 -50.27 -30.83
N ASN A 117 -32.92 -49.72 -31.66
CA ASN A 117 -32.82 -50.04 -33.09
C ASN A 117 -31.78 -51.13 -33.40
N LYS A 118 -31.39 -51.91 -32.40
CA LYS A 118 -30.53 -53.10 -32.50
C LYS A 118 -31.24 -54.23 -31.77
#